data_AF-A0A3L7WPR5-F1
#
_entry.id   AF-A0A3L7WPR5-F1
#
_cell.length_a   1.000
_cell.length_b   1.000
_cell.length_c   1.000
_cell.angle_alpha   90.00
_cell.angle_beta   90.00
_cell.angle_gamma   90.00
#
_symmetry.space_group_name_H-M   'P 1'
#
loop_
_entity.id
_entity.type
_entity.pdbx_description
1 polymer ?
#
loop_
_entity_poly.entity_id
_entity_poly.type
_entity_poly.pdbx_seq_one_letter_code
_entity_poly.pdbx_strand_id
1 'polypeptide(L)'
;MSKSLREGTELRHAASLLLLVEGLDTISAALVREGGGSEALLSALRVPRGGSIEALGATLAASAGLSGVTEEVRGGAAEAAVAAGRLAERLGIPIRVVEVEGDASRMLLAGTDRSALSFEVAAAALVPLDPTERRRRADGVLALLGRTDRSAISDALGDLADAPLRDRDDEREQIRAAATVDALRRLGEALSGEDFGEAETDAAPLLVVGSAASLIATGALPLTVLVPLIAPGRTRILLEPYGVFAALGDSGLDDERAASLLGSLMSDLLLPGGDLFLIDGGAGDEVTLQINGEPQVLLRGSSLVLPLRSGESTEVEISASDLQLRTEMHGGISRAAVVFGDAQVDLSPDAQNTLSAAAAAAVAAAPIPAPIHLLPVGGGATGHRSARLLLGDAVEGNVHFSEAEPDADGWESARTAGLLAIVQASPETVLRARAVGVRGVIVCGLSDGERDALAASLERRIAAAVATEPFGLLIMTSRRMSESGQSSVTALLRSLHGGRVTLSAEPIGLLMASASVLREASAAQAGDVRVIGGAYEGTFGTWEGLADPRADDPLGAVRINGVLRAIPLGDLQRITA
;
A
#
# COMPACT_ATOMS: atom_id res chain seq x y z
N MET A 1 -51.82 33.74 -29.92
CA MET A 1 -50.48 33.69 -30.57
C MET A 1 -49.51 34.39 -29.63
N SER A 2 -48.42 33.83 -29.14
CA SER A 2 -47.74 32.54 -29.31
C SER A 2 -46.93 32.32 -28.02
N LYS A 3 -47.17 31.19 -27.33
CA LYS A 3 -46.29 30.68 -26.28
C LYS A 3 -45.10 30.02 -26.98
N SER A 4 -43.90 30.53 -26.78
CA SER A 4 -42.66 29.78 -27.00
C SER A 4 -41.59 30.26 -26.03
N LEU A 5 -40.82 29.32 -25.51
CA LEU A 5 -39.53 29.48 -24.83
C LEU A 5 -39.59 29.92 -23.36
N ARG A 6 -40.14 29.04 -22.52
CA ARG A 6 -39.57 28.75 -21.20
C ARG A 6 -39.45 27.24 -21.06
N GLU A 7 -38.53 26.65 -21.83
CA GLU A 7 -37.90 25.42 -21.40
C GLU A 7 -36.97 25.81 -20.26
N GLY A 8 -37.30 25.35 -19.06
CA GLY A 8 -36.39 25.40 -17.94
C GLY A 8 -35.21 24.50 -18.25
N THR A 9 -34.05 25.10 -18.49
CA THR A 9 -32.78 24.48 -18.16
C THR A 9 -32.74 24.31 -16.65
N GLU A 10 -33.37 23.24 -16.15
CA GLU A 10 -32.88 22.62 -14.93
C GLU A 10 -31.41 22.28 -15.20
N LEU A 11 -30.53 23.00 -14.52
CA LEU A 11 -29.13 22.61 -14.36
C LEU A 11 -29.15 21.20 -13.77
N ARG A 12 -29.13 20.18 -14.64
CA ARG A 12 -28.81 18.80 -14.24
C ARG A 12 -27.53 18.93 -13.45
N HIS A 13 -27.58 18.63 -12.15
CA HIS A 13 -26.38 18.52 -11.35
C HIS A 13 -25.49 17.52 -12.09
N ALA A 14 -24.24 17.92 -12.38
CA ALA A 14 -23.26 17.03 -12.95
C ALA A 14 -23.25 15.75 -12.12
N ALA A 15 -23.49 14.60 -12.76
CA ALA A 15 -23.41 13.33 -12.06
C ALA A 15 -21.97 13.17 -11.57
N SER A 16 -21.79 12.53 -10.43
CA SER A 16 -20.45 12.19 -9.95
C SER A 16 -20.31 10.68 -9.97
N LEU A 17 -19.11 10.23 -10.33
CA LEU A 17 -18.71 8.84 -10.42
C LEU A 17 -17.59 8.58 -9.42
N LEU A 18 -17.68 7.49 -8.66
CA LEU A 18 -16.68 7.04 -7.71
C LEU A 18 -15.96 5.84 -8.31
N LEU A 19 -14.71 6.04 -8.70
CA LEU A 19 -13.81 4.96 -9.08
C LEU A 19 -13.32 4.30 -7.79
N LEU A 20 -13.51 2.98 -7.65
CA LEU A 20 -13.16 2.22 -6.47
C LEU A 20 -12.27 1.03 -6.83
N VAL A 21 -11.20 0.81 -6.07
CA VAL A 21 -10.39 -0.41 -6.16
C VAL A 21 -10.17 -0.92 -4.74
N GLU A 22 -10.63 -2.15 -4.48
CA GLU A 22 -10.46 -2.82 -3.19
C GLU A 22 -9.30 -3.81 -3.27
N GLY A 23 -8.21 -3.51 -2.55
CA GLY A 23 -7.11 -4.44 -2.33
C GLY A 23 -7.34 -5.29 -1.08
N LEU A 24 -6.35 -6.14 -0.76
CA LEU A 24 -6.40 -6.99 0.43
C LEU A 24 -6.58 -6.18 1.73
N ASP A 25 -5.81 -5.09 1.89
CA ASP A 25 -5.79 -4.30 3.14
C ASP A 25 -6.12 -2.82 2.97
N THR A 26 -6.41 -2.38 1.74
CA THR A 26 -6.67 -0.97 1.43
C THR A 26 -7.82 -0.80 0.45
N ILE A 27 -8.50 0.34 0.50
CA ILE A 27 -9.50 0.77 -0.47
C ILE A 27 -8.99 2.08 -1.10
N SER A 28 -8.76 2.07 -2.42
CA SER A 28 -8.44 3.27 -3.20
C SER A 28 -9.70 3.81 -3.85
N ALA A 29 -9.90 5.13 -3.79
CA ALA A 29 -11.05 5.77 -4.39
C ALA A 29 -10.71 7.11 -5.05
N ALA A 30 -11.38 7.41 -6.16
CA ALA A 30 -11.30 8.71 -6.83
C ALA A 30 -12.69 9.19 -7.23
N LEU A 31 -12.98 10.46 -6.93
CA LEU A 31 -14.22 11.10 -7.32
C LEU A 31 -14.01 11.87 -8.63
N VAL A 32 -14.85 11.53 -9.60
CA VAL A 32 -14.90 12.13 -10.93
C VAL A 32 -16.20 12.88 -11.09
N ARG A 33 -16.14 14.06 -11.70
CA ARG A 33 -17.32 14.76 -12.19
C ARG A 33 -17.62 14.33 -13.61
N GLU A 34 -18.86 13.95 -13.87
CA GLU A 34 -19.39 13.67 -15.21
C GLU A 34 -20.33 14.77 -15.70
N GLY A 35 -20.12 15.19 -16.95
CA GLY A 35 -20.95 16.18 -17.64
C GLY A 35 -20.51 17.64 -17.45
N GLY A 36 -21.06 18.54 -18.27
CA GLY A 36 -20.78 19.98 -18.22
C GLY A 36 -19.66 20.49 -19.14
N GLY A 37 -19.14 19.65 -20.06
CA GLY A 37 -18.18 20.06 -21.09
C GLY A 37 -16.80 19.40 -20.98
N SER A 38 -16.45 18.81 -19.83
CA SER A 38 -15.30 17.92 -19.64
C SER A 38 -15.45 17.15 -18.33
N GLU A 39 -15.14 15.85 -18.30
CA GLU A 39 -14.96 15.17 -17.01
C GLU A 39 -13.68 15.66 -16.33
N ALA A 40 -13.63 15.62 -15.01
CA ALA A 40 -12.46 16.05 -14.25
C ALA A 40 -12.32 15.22 -12.98
N LEU A 41 -11.08 14.90 -12.61
CA LEU A 41 -10.77 14.35 -11.29
C LEU A 41 -10.95 15.46 -10.25
N LEU A 42 -11.74 15.18 -9.22
CA LEU A 42 -12.00 16.15 -8.16
C LEU A 42 -11.16 15.90 -6.92
N SER A 43 -11.01 14.63 -6.54
CA SER A 43 -10.29 14.19 -5.36
C SER A 43 -10.02 12.69 -5.45
N ALA A 44 -9.01 12.22 -4.73
CA ALA A 44 -8.71 10.80 -4.57
C ALA A 44 -8.11 10.53 -3.19
N LEU A 45 -8.33 9.33 -2.67
CA LEU A 45 -7.89 8.93 -1.34
C LEU A 45 -7.76 7.41 -1.25
N ARG A 46 -6.72 6.93 -0.55
CA ARG A 46 -6.57 5.52 -0.19
C ARG A 46 -6.71 5.33 1.32
N VAL A 47 -7.63 4.47 1.76
CA VAL A 47 -7.89 4.23 3.18
C VAL A 47 -7.62 2.78 3.58
N PRO A 48 -7.37 2.49 4.87
CA PRO A 48 -7.31 1.11 5.37
C PRO A 48 -8.65 0.40 5.17
N ARG A 49 -8.59 -0.92 4.95
CA ARG A 49 -9.79 -1.74 4.87
C ARG A 49 -10.58 -1.74 6.18
N GLY A 50 -11.90 -1.84 6.08
CA GLY A 50 -12.84 -1.82 7.21
C GLY A 50 -13.46 -0.44 7.50
N GLY A 51 -13.01 0.61 6.82
CA GLY A 51 -13.73 1.88 6.72
C GLY A 51 -14.95 1.80 5.80
N SER A 52 -15.90 2.74 5.95
CA SER A 52 -17.10 2.81 5.11
C SER A 52 -16.82 3.43 3.74
N ILE A 53 -17.18 2.72 2.67
CA ILE A 53 -17.14 3.24 1.29
C ILE A 53 -18.07 4.46 1.14
N GLU A 54 -19.23 4.46 1.79
CA GLU A 54 -20.12 5.61 1.81
C GLU A 54 -19.46 6.83 2.46
N ALA A 55 -18.74 6.64 3.56
CA ALA A 55 -17.98 7.71 4.20
C ALA A 55 -16.83 8.21 3.32
N LEU A 56 -16.17 7.30 2.58
CA LEU A 56 -15.12 7.62 1.61
C LEU A 56 -15.66 8.49 0.47
N GLY A 57 -16.77 8.09 -0.14
CA GLY A 57 -17.46 8.88 -1.15
C GLY A 57 -17.91 10.25 -0.61
N ALA A 58 -18.50 10.28 0.59
CA ALA A 58 -18.92 11.53 1.23
C ALA A 58 -17.74 12.48 1.52
N THR A 59 -16.60 11.96 1.97
CA THR A 59 -15.39 12.77 2.19
C THR A 59 -14.86 13.34 0.88
N LEU A 60 -14.76 12.51 -0.16
CA LEU A 60 -14.28 12.95 -1.47
C LEU A 60 -15.23 13.99 -2.10
N ALA A 61 -16.54 13.81 -1.94
CA ALA A 61 -17.54 14.77 -2.38
C ALA A 61 -17.46 16.08 -1.59
N ALA A 62 -17.33 16.00 -0.26
CA ALA A 62 -17.19 17.17 0.60
C ALA A 62 -15.91 17.97 0.28
N SER A 63 -14.77 17.31 0.05
CA SER A 63 -13.53 17.98 -0.37
C SER A 63 -13.68 18.68 -1.71
N ALA A 64 -14.55 18.18 -2.59
CA ALA A 64 -14.87 18.77 -3.88
C ALA A 64 -16.03 19.80 -3.82
N GLY A 65 -16.61 20.07 -2.65
CA GLY A 65 -17.76 20.95 -2.50
C GLY A 65 -19.06 20.42 -3.12
N LEU A 66 -19.16 19.10 -3.29
CA LEU A 66 -20.32 18.41 -3.85
C LEU A 66 -21.21 17.77 -2.77
N SER A 67 -22.45 17.48 -3.15
CA SER A 67 -23.41 16.73 -2.33
C SER A 67 -24.24 15.81 -3.22
N GLY A 68 -24.58 14.61 -2.73
CA GLY A 68 -25.41 13.65 -3.47
C GLY A 68 -24.89 12.22 -3.40
N VAL A 69 -25.65 11.30 -4.00
CA VAL A 69 -25.23 9.91 -4.20
C VAL A 69 -24.39 9.84 -5.47
N THR A 70 -23.25 9.19 -5.37
CA THR A 70 -22.28 9.01 -6.44
C THR A 70 -22.44 7.58 -6.98
N GLU A 71 -22.48 7.41 -8.30
CA GLU A 71 -22.45 6.08 -8.90
C GLU A 71 -21.08 5.44 -8.64
N GLU A 72 -21.03 4.14 -8.38
CA GLU A 72 -19.79 3.42 -8.10
C GLU A 72 -19.38 2.54 -9.29
N VAL A 73 -18.11 2.57 -9.64
CA VAL A 73 -17.48 1.60 -10.56
C VAL A 73 -16.26 1.01 -9.90
N ARG A 74 -16.08 -0.30 -10.07
CA ARG A 74 -15.16 -1.11 -9.28
C ARG A 74 -14.10 -1.71 -10.18
N GLY A 75 -12.86 -1.64 -9.72
CA GLY A 75 -11.71 -2.25 -10.36
C GLY A 75 -11.12 -3.38 -9.51
N GLY A 76 -10.39 -4.24 -10.20
CA GLY A 76 -9.57 -5.29 -9.65
C GLY A 76 -8.56 -5.77 -10.68
N ALA A 77 -7.88 -6.87 -10.37
CA ALA A 77 -6.86 -7.45 -11.25
C ALA A 77 -7.37 -7.76 -12.67
N ALA A 78 -8.61 -8.24 -12.79
CA ALA A 78 -9.22 -8.57 -14.09
C ALA A 78 -9.55 -7.29 -14.88
N GLU A 79 -10.13 -6.30 -14.21
CA GLU A 79 -10.50 -5.01 -14.81
C GLU A 79 -9.27 -4.19 -15.20
N ALA A 80 -8.12 -4.37 -14.52
CA ALA A 80 -6.87 -3.72 -14.88
C ALA A 80 -6.41 -4.04 -16.33
N ALA A 81 -6.57 -5.30 -16.76
CA ALA A 81 -6.24 -5.72 -18.13
C ALA A 81 -7.20 -5.06 -19.16
N VAL A 82 -8.48 -4.96 -18.82
CA VAL A 82 -9.49 -4.29 -19.66
C VAL A 82 -9.21 -2.78 -19.76
N ALA A 83 -8.90 -2.15 -18.63
CA ALA A 83 -8.52 -0.74 -18.57
C ALA A 83 -7.27 -0.45 -19.41
N ALA A 84 -6.26 -1.32 -19.34
CA ALA A 84 -5.04 -1.22 -20.15
C ALA A 84 -5.35 -1.31 -21.66
N GLY A 85 -6.16 -2.28 -22.07
CA GLY A 85 -6.60 -2.41 -23.47
C GLY A 85 -7.38 -1.19 -23.98
N ARG A 86 -8.29 -0.64 -23.16
CA ARG A 86 -9.03 0.59 -23.47
C ARG A 86 -8.11 1.79 -23.60
N LEU A 87 -7.11 1.93 -22.73
CA LEU A 87 -6.13 3.02 -22.79
C LEU A 87 -5.23 2.91 -24.03
N ALA A 88 -4.74 1.70 -24.35
CA ALA A 88 -3.92 1.45 -25.54
C ALA A 88 -4.66 1.81 -26.84
N GLU A 89 -5.91 1.34 -26.99
CA GLU A 89 -6.77 1.72 -28.11
C GLU A 89 -6.95 3.23 -28.19
N ARG A 90 -7.22 3.89 -27.05
CA ARG A 90 -7.45 5.34 -27.00
C ARG A 90 -6.23 6.15 -27.41
N LEU A 91 -5.04 5.73 -26.98
CA LEU A 91 -3.77 6.36 -27.32
C LEU A 91 -3.33 6.03 -28.76
N GLY A 92 -3.87 4.96 -29.35
CA GLY A 92 -3.49 4.48 -30.67
C GLY A 92 -2.08 3.87 -30.70
N ILE A 93 -1.52 3.54 -29.53
CA ILE A 93 -0.20 2.92 -29.37
C ILE A 93 -0.26 1.84 -28.28
N PRO A 94 0.56 0.77 -28.37
CA PRO A 94 0.71 -0.18 -27.29
C PRO A 94 1.21 0.49 -26.01
N ILE A 95 0.81 -0.04 -24.86
CA ILE A 95 1.28 0.42 -23.55
C ILE A 95 1.73 -0.74 -22.68
N ARG A 96 2.57 -0.42 -21.70
CA ARG A 96 2.98 -1.33 -20.64
C ARG A 96 2.48 -0.80 -19.31
N VAL A 97 1.89 -1.64 -18.48
CA VAL A 97 1.40 -1.24 -17.14
C VAL A 97 2.11 -2.07 -16.10
N VAL A 98 2.69 -1.42 -15.10
CA VAL A 98 3.37 -2.05 -13.97
C VAL A 98 2.64 -1.76 -12.69
N GLU A 99 2.41 -2.82 -11.94
CA GLU A 99 1.79 -2.80 -10.62
C GLU A 99 2.63 -3.60 -9.65
N VAL A 100 2.94 -3.01 -8.49
CA VAL A 100 3.63 -3.67 -7.38
C VAL A 100 2.63 -3.83 -6.25
N GLU A 101 2.15 -5.05 -6.05
CA GLU A 101 1.19 -5.39 -4.99
C GLU A 101 1.85 -6.14 -3.83
N GLY A 102 1.06 -6.43 -2.80
CA GLY A 102 1.53 -7.13 -1.60
C GLY A 102 2.04 -8.54 -1.89
N ASP A 103 1.31 -9.29 -2.70
CA ASP A 103 1.45 -10.73 -2.95
C ASP A 103 2.03 -11.09 -4.33
N ALA A 104 1.99 -10.16 -5.29
CA ALA A 104 2.70 -10.25 -6.56
C ALA A 104 3.04 -8.87 -7.15
N SER A 105 3.99 -8.84 -8.09
CA SER A 105 4.09 -7.71 -9.03
C SER A 105 3.68 -8.17 -10.42
N ARG A 106 3.05 -7.27 -11.17
CA ARG A 106 2.45 -7.57 -12.47
C ARG A 106 2.96 -6.60 -13.54
N MET A 107 3.20 -7.15 -14.72
CA MET A 107 3.33 -6.40 -15.97
C MET A 107 2.13 -6.74 -16.87
N LEU A 108 1.43 -5.72 -17.37
CA LEU A 108 0.44 -5.85 -18.43
C LEU A 108 1.02 -5.30 -19.73
N LEU A 109 0.88 -6.06 -20.81
CA LEU A 109 1.18 -5.60 -22.17
C LEU A 109 -0.14 -5.44 -22.91
N ALA A 110 -0.51 -4.22 -23.27
CA ALA A 110 -1.78 -3.94 -23.93
C ALA A 110 -1.57 -3.42 -25.36
N GLY A 111 -2.21 -4.08 -26.32
CA GLY A 111 -2.24 -3.72 -27.73
C GLY A 111 -3.38 -2.76 -28.06
N THR A 112 -3.29 -2.13 -29.23
CA THR A 112 -4.30 -1.16 -29.71
C THR A 112 -5.62 -1.81 -30.13
N ASP A 113 -5.65 -3.14 -30.25
CA ASP A 113 -6.83 -3.98 -30.52
C ASP A 113 -7.58 -4.39 -29.24
N ARG A 114 -7.24 -3.78 -28.10
CA ARG A 114 -7.72 -4.10 -26.75
C ARG A 114 -7.25 -5.44 -26.20
N SER A 115 -6.35 -6.15 -26.88
CA SER A 115 -5.70 -7.32 -26.29
C SER A 115 -4.82 -6.87 -25.12
N ALA A 116 -4.81 -7.67 -24.05
CA ALA A 116 -3.94 -7.46 -22.92
C ALA A 116 -3.38 -8.80 -22.44
N LEU A 117 -2.06 -8.88 -22.29
CA LEU A 117 -1.36 -10.00 -21.68
C LEU A 117 -0.94 -9.61 -20.27
N SER A 118 -1.03 -10.55 -19.33
CA SER A 118 -0.66 -10.34 -17.94
C SER A 118 0.44 -11.30 -17.53
N PHE A 119 1.51 -10.74 -16.97
CA PHE A 119 2.65 -11.46 -16.43
C PHE A 119 2.74 -11.16 -14.94
N GLU A 120 2.47 -12.16 -14.12
CA GLU A 120 2.47 -12.03 -12.67
C GLU A 120 3.66 -12.79 -12.08
N VAL A 121 4.43 -12.10 -11.23
CA VAL A 121 5.67 -12.62 -10.66
C VAL A 121 5.59 -12.55 -9.14
N ALA A 122 5.24 -13.66 -8.50
CA ALA A 122 5.15 -13.76 -7.03
C ALA A 122 6.49 -13.46 -6.33
N ALA A 123 7.63 -13.80 -6.95
CA ALA A 123 8.95 -13.46 -6.43
C ALA A 123 9.20 -11.93 -6.40
N ALA A 124 8.50 -11.18 -7.25
CA ALA A 124 8.57 -9.73 -7.33
C ALA A 124 7.52 -9.03 -6.44
N ALA A 125 6.68 -9.76 -5.70
CA ALA A 125 5.74 -9.18 -4.72
C ALA A 125 6.42 -8.21 -3.74
N LEU A 126 5.73 -7.20 -3.22
CA LEU A 126 6.28 -6.36 -2.15
C LEU A 126 6.69 -7.21 -0.94
N VAL A 127 5.88 -8.22 -0.60
CA VAL A 127 6.19 -9.21 0.42
C VAL A 127 5.82 -10.62 -0.07
N PRO A 128 6.79 -11.37 -0.64
CA PRO A 128 6.54 -12.70 -1.20
C PRO A 128 5.97 -13.68 -0.16
N LEU A 129 5.11 -14.61 -0.57
CA LEU A 129 4.66 -15.69 0.31
C LEU A 129 5.75 -16.74 0.52
N ASP A 130 6.58 -16.99 -0.49
CA ASP A 130 7.67 -17.98 -0.40
C ASP A 130 8.77 -17.50 0.57
N PRO A 131 9.16 -18.29 1.58
CA PRO A 131 10.19 -17.90 2.55
C PRO A 131 11.57 -17.64 1.93
N THR A 132 11.91 -18.31 0.82
CA THR A 132 13.18 -18.08 0.13
C THR A 132 13.17 -16.74 -0.58
N GLU A 133 12.06 -16.39 -1.24
CA GLU A 133 11.91 -15.08 -1.87
C GLU A 133 11.80 -13.94 -0.85
N ARG A 134 11.16 -14.13 0.32
CA ARG A 134 11.22 -13.14 1.41
C ARG A 134 12.64 -12.89 1.88
N ARG A 135 13.41 -13.96 2.06
CA ARG A 135 14.83 -13.87 2.41
C ARG A 135 15.59 -13.08 1.36
N ARG A 136 15.37 -13.35 0.08
CA ARG A 136 16.02 -12.65 -1.02
C ARG A 136 15.58 -11.17 -1.11
N ARG A 137 14.31 -10.86 -0.82
CA ARG A 137 13.80 -9.48 -0.70
C ARG A 137 14.50 -8.73 0.45
N ALA A 138 14.63 -9.36 1.61
CA ALA A 138 15.36 -8.76 2.73
C ALA A 138 16.83 -8.47 2.36
N ASP A 139 17.50 -9.37 1.62
CA ASP A 139 18.87 -9.15 1.15
C ASP A 139 18.96 -7.98 0.15
N GLY A 140 17.99 -7.86 -0.77
CA GLY A 140 17.92 -6.73 -1.70
C GLY A 140 17.71 -5.40 -1.00
N VAL A 141 16.81 -5.35 -0.01
CA VAL A 141 16.56 -4.16 0.81
C VAL A 141 17.80 -3.79 1.64
N LEU A 142 18.48 -4.76 2.25
CA LEU A 142 19.73 -4.51 2.98
C LEU A 142 20.81 -3.90 2.09
N ALA A 143 20.97 -4.43 0.88
CA ALA A 143 21.95 -3.95 -0.09
C ALA A 143 21.68 -2.49 -0.48
N LEU A 144 20.41 -2.13 -0.70
CA LEU A 144 20.01 -0.77 -1.06
C LEU A 144 20.14 0.23 0.09
N LEU A 145 19.82 -0.17 1.32
CA LEU A 145 19.85 0.72 2.49
C LEU A 145 21.22 0.76 3.20
N GLY A 146 22.17 -0.07 2.80
CA GLY A 146 23.48 -0.18 3.46
C GLY A 146 23.39 -0.63 4.93
N ARG A 147 22.33 -1.38 5.28
CA ARG A 147 22.06 -1.87 6.64
C ARG A 147 22.67 -3.26 6.87
N THR A 148 22.80 -3.67 8.13
CA THR A 148 23.43 -4.94 8.51
C THR A 148 22.50 -5.93 9.21
N ASP A 149 21.40 -5.48 9.81
CA ASP A 149 20.46 -6.36 10.53
C ASP A 149 19.38 -6.92 9.61
N ARG A 150 19.65 -8.11 9.07
CA ARG A 150 18.68 -8.86 8.24
C ARG A 150 17.39 -9.18 8.97
N SER A 151 17.48 -9.51 10.26
CA SER A 151 16.29 -9.87 11.03
C SER A 151 15.35 -8.68 11.17
N ALA A 152 15.91 -7.47 11.36
CA ALA A 152 15.12 -6.23 11.41
C ALA A 152 14.36 -5.98 10.11
N ILE A 153 15.05 -6.14 8.98
CA ILE A 153 14.45 -5.94 7.67
C ILE A 153 13.37 -6.98 7.40
N SER A 154 13.64 -8.26 7.69
CA SER A 154 12.63 -9.32 7.54
C SER A 154 11.40 -9.05 8.40
N ASP A 155 11.60 -8.59 9.64
CA ASP A 155 10.51 -8.23 10.54
C ASP A 155 9.72 -7.03 10.01
N ALA A 156 10.38 -5.98 9.55
CA ALA A 156 9.71 -4.81 9.00
C ALA A 156 8.92 -5.12 7.72
N LEU A 157 9.47 -5.96 6.84
CA LEU A 157 8.78 -6.43 5.63
C LEU A 157 7.58 -7.30 5.96
N GLY A 158 7.72 -8.23 6.91
CA GLY A 158 6.59 -9.03 7.35
C GLY A 158 5.49 -8.17 7.98
N ASP A 159 5.85 -7.13 8.74
CA ASP A 159 4.88 -6.19 9.30
C ASP A 159 4.16 -5.42 8.19
N LEU A 160 4.91 -4.95 7.18
CA LEU A 160 4.36 -4.28 6.01
C LEU A 160 3.35 -5.17 5.25
N ALA A 161 3.59 -6.48 5.20
CA ALA A 161 2.68 -7.45 4.60
C ALA A 161 1.35 -7.55 5.36
N ASP A 162 1.43 -7.69 6.68
CA ASP A 162 0.25 -7.93 7.52
C ASP A 162 -0.69 -6.71 7.58
N ALA A 163 -0.14 -5.50 7.45
CA ALA A 163 -0.89 -4.25 7.52
C ALA A 163 -0.14 -3.10 6.83
N PRO A 164 -0.29 -2.94 5.49
CA PRO A 164 0.51 -2.01 4.69
C PRO A 164 0.43 -0.52 5.08
N LEU A 165 -0.63 -0.09 5.75
CA LEU A 165 -0.81 1.30 6.18
C LEU A 165 -0.53 1.54 7.67
N ARG A 166 -0.16 0.49 8.43
CA ARG A 166 0.04 0.56 9.89
C ARG A 166 1.53 0.67 10.26
N ASP A 167 1.79 1.29 11.40
CA ASP A 167 3.10 1.56 12.00
C ASP A 167 4.02 2.38 11.08
N ARG A 168 3.46 3.30 10.28
CA ARG A 168 4.25 4.07 9.33
C ARG A 168 5.11 5.10 10.05
N ASP A 169 6.40 5.08 9.73
CA ASP A 169 7.41 6.06 10.13
C ASP A 169 8.46 6.19 9.02
N ASP A 170 9.37 7.15 9.14
CA ASP A 170 10.39 7.43 8.11
C ASP A 170 11.28 6.20 7.81
N GLU A 171 11.56 5.37 8.82
CA GLU A 171 12.37 4.17 8.65
C GLU A 171 11.60 3.10 7.86
N ARG A 172 10.34 2.84 8.20
CA ARG A 172 9.50 1.89 7.47
C ARG A 172 9.19 2.36 6.06
N GLU A 173 9.11 3.67 5.82
CA GLU A 173 8.97 4.21 4.47
C GLU A 173 10.23 3.99 3.62
N GLN A 174 11.42 4.15 4.19
CA GLN A 174 12.67 3.78 3.50
C GLN A 174 12.72 2.28 3.17
N ILE A 175 12.26 1.43 4.09
CA ILE A 175 12.17 -0.03 3.86
C ILE A 175 11.16 -0.34 2.76
N ARG A 176 9.97 0.29 2.76
CA ARG A 176 8.96 0.14 1.71
C ARG A 176 9.49 0.59 0.36
N ALA A 177 10.16 1.74 0.29
CA ALA A 177 10.76 2.26 -0.92
C ALA A 177 11.82 1.29 -1.48
N ALA A 178 12.77 0.86 -0.64
CA ALA A 178 13.77 -0.14 -1.03
C ALA A 178 13.16 -1.48 -1.45
N ALA A 179 12.11 -1.93 -0.76
CA ALA A 179 11.39 -3.16 -1.10
C ALA A 179 10.68 -3.04 -2.45
N THR A 180 10.14 -1.85 -2.76
CA THR A 180 9.53 -1.55 -4.06
C THR A 180 10.58 -1.54 -5.16
N VAL A 181 11.77 -0.97 -4.93
CA VAL A 181 12.88 -1.03 -5.90
C VAL A 181 13.32 -2.47 -6.15
N ASP A 182 13.47 -3.28 -5.11
CA ASP A 182 13.82 -4.70 -5.28
C ASP A 182 12.71 -5.50 -6.00
N ALA A 183 11.43 -5.17 -5.76
CA ALA A 183 10.30 -5.72 -6.52
C ALA A 183 10.40 -5.42 -8.01
N LEU A 184 10.59 -4.14 -8.36
CA LEU A 184 10.71 -3.71 -9.76
C LEU A 184 11.93 -4.36 -10.44
N ARG A 185 13.06 -4.46 -9.73
CA ARG A 185 14.25 -5.17 -10.22
C ARG A 185 13.95 -6.65 -10.48
N ARG A 186 13.34 -7.36 -9.54
CA ARG A 186 12.97 -8.78 -9.71
C ARG A 186 11.96 -9.00 -10.82
N LEU A 187 11.01 -8.09 -10.97
CA LEU A 187 10.07 -8.12 -12.09
C LEU A 187 10.84 -8.01 -13.41
N GLY A 188 11.74 -7.03 -13.53
CA GLY A 188 12.63 -6.90 -14.70
C GLY A 188 13.47 -8.15 -14.98
N GLU A 189 14.06 -8.76 -13.94
CA GLU A 189 14.82 -10.00 -14.05
C GLU A 189 13.97 -11.19 -14.52
N ALA A 190 12.73 -11.28 -14.05
CA ALA A 190 11.80 -12.34 -14.45
C ALA A 190 11.29 -12.15 -15.88
N LEU A 191 11.16 -10.90 -16.33
CA LEU A 191 10.79 -10.57 -17.71
C LEU A 191 11.99 -10.69 -18.68
N SER A 192 13.22 -10.64 -18.16
CA SER A 192 14.44 -10.74 -18.96
C SER A 192 14.56 -12.12 -19.62
N GLY A 193 14.33 -12.18 -20.93
CA GLY A 193 14.42 -13.41 -21.72
C GLY A 193 13.07 -14.04 -22.07
N GLU A 194 11.96 -13.44 -21.65
CA GLU A 194 10.63 -13.74 -22.20
C GLU A 194 10.52 -13.12 -23.61
N ASP A 195 9.91 -13.85 -24.54
CA ASP A 195 9.61 -13.34 -25.90
C ASP A 195 8.19 -12.80 -25.91
N PHE A 196 8.07 -11.48 -25.85
CA PHE A 196 6.78 -10.79 -25.85
C PHE A 196 6.26 -10.50 -27.26
N GLY A 197 6.97 -10.92 -28.32
CA GLY A 197 6.57 -10.75 -29.71
C GLY A 197 6.33 -9.28 -30.12
N GLU A 198 5.37 -9.04 -31.01
CA GLU A 198 5.02 -7.68 -31.48
C GLU A 198 4.46 -6.76 -30.37
N ALA A 199 4.13 -7.30 -29.19
CA ALA A 199 3.68 -6.51 -28.04
C ALA A 199 4.84 -5.77 -27.34
N GLU A 200 6.09 -6.14 -27.61
CA GLU A 200 7.29 -5.46 -27.13
C GLU A 200 7.72 -4.37 -28.10
N THR A 201 6.97 -3.25 -28.13
CA THR A 201 7.45 -2.10 -28.90
C THR A 201 8.40 -1.28 -28.03
N ASP A 202 9.64 -1.09 -28.48
CA ASP A 202 10.71 -0.30 -27.81
C ASP A 202 10.28 1.13 -27.40
N ALA A 203 9.19 1.65 -27.97
CA ALA A 203 8.66 2.99 -27.71
C ALA A 203 7.37 3.03 -26.88
N ALA A 204 6.86 1.88 -26.41
CA ALA A 204 5.63 1.86 -25.61
C ALA A 204 5.84 2.61 -24.29
N PRO A 205 4.96 3.57 -23.94
CA PRO A 205 5.00 4.22 -22.64
C PRO A 205 4.81 3.18 -21.53
N LEU A 206 5.45 3.45 -20.40
CA LEU A 206 5.31 2.66 -19.19
C LEU A 206 4.41 3.43 -18.21
N LEU A 207 3.24 2.87 -17.94
CA LEU A 207 2.34 3.31 -16.88
C LEU A 207 2.69 2.57 -15.59
N VAL A 208 3.00 3.31 -14.53
CA VAL A 208 3.16 2.77 -13.17
C VAL A 208 1.92 3.11 -12.37
N VAL A 209 1.39 2.14 -11.61
CA VAL A 209 0.13 2.28 -10.88
C VAL A 209 0.34 2.15 -9.36
N GLY A 210 -0.49 2.85 -8.59
CA GLY A 210 -0.64 2.68 -7.15
C GLY A 210 0.59 3.12 -6.35
N SER A 211 1.02 2.28 -5.39
CA SER A 211 2.07 2.64 -4.42
C SER A 211 3.41 3.00 -5.07
N ALA A 212 3.85 2.24 -6.08
CA ALA A 212 5.09 2.55 -6.78
C ALA A 212 5.00 3.90 -7.49
N ALA A 213 3.86 4.19 -8.12
CA ALA A 213 3.60 5.46 -8.79
C ALA A 213 3.58 6.64 -7.82
N SER A 214 2.95 6.47 -6.64
CA SER A 214 2.95 7.52 -5.61
C SER A 214 4.33 7.80 -5.04
N LEU A 215 5.14 6.77 -4.77
CA LEU A 215 6.51 6.96 -4.31
C LEU A 215 7.36 7.72 -5.34
N ILE A 216 7.16 7.45 -6.63
CA ILE A 216 7.86 8.17 -7.71
C ILE A 216 7.31 9.60 -7.86
N ALA A 217 5.99 9.80 -7.78
CA ALA A 217 5.35 11.11 -7.92
C ALA A 217 5.68 12.07 -6.76
N THR A 218 5.84 11.53 -5.55
CA THR A 218 6.24 12.30 -4.35
C THR A 218 7.74 12.52 -4.25
N GLY A 219 8.54 11.88 -5.11
CA GLY A 219 9.99 11.97 -5.10
C GLY A 219 10.67 11.12 -4.02
N ALA A 220 9.93 10.20 -3.39
CA ALA A 220 10.52 9.18 -2.50
C ALA A 220 11.33 8.14 -3.28
N LEU A 221 11.00 7.91 -4.56
CA LEU A 221 11.78 7.11 -5.50
C LEU A 221 12.14 7.93 -6.74
N PRO A 222 13.39 7.85 -7.24
CA PRO A 222 13.75 8.47 -8.51
C PRO A 222 13.16 7.68 -9.68
N LEU A 223 12.96 8.33 -10.84
CA LEU A 223 12.48 7.69 -12.06
C LEU A 223 13.36 6.50 -12.52
N THR A 224 14.65 6.53 -12.18
CA THR A 224 15.66 5.54 -12.58
C THR A 224 15.43 4.14 -11.99
N VAL A 225 14.54 3.99 -10.99
CA VAL A 225 14.17 2.67 -10.46
C VAL A 225 13.43 1.80 -11.47
N LEU A 226 12.89 2.40 -12.54
CA LEU A 226 12.13 1.71 -13.59
C LEU A 226 13.02 1.16 -14.71
N VAL A 227 14.33 1.40 -14.67
CA VAL A 227 15.30 0.90 -15.68
C VAL A 227 15.16 -0.60 -15.97
N PRO A 228 15.00 -1.49 -14.96
CA PRO A 228 14.86 -2.93 -15.22
C PRO A 228 13.64 -3.32 -16.06
N LEU A 229 12.70 -2.41 -16.28
CA LEU A 229 11.41 -2.66 -16.93
C LEU A 229 11.32 -2.01 -18.32
N ILE A 230 12.41 -1.40 -18.81
CA ILE A 230 12.45 -0.73 -20.10
C ILE A 230 13.55 -1.28 -20.99
N ALA A 231 13.28 -1.28 -22.30
CA ALA A 231 14.30 -1.56 -23.30
C ALA A 231 15.25 -0.34 -23.47
N PRO A 232 16.46 -0.55 -24.02
CA PRO A 232 17.33 0.55 -24.42
C PRO A 232 16.61 1.54 -25.34
N GLY A 233 16.77 2.84 -25.05
CA GLY A 233 16.08 3.93 -25.72
C GLY A 233 15.24 4.77 -24.76
N ARG A 234 14.41 5.64 -25.35
CA ARG A 234 13.56 6.56 -24.60
C ARG A 234 12.20 5.92 -24.30
N THR A 235 11.89 5.76 -23.03
CA THR A 235 10.55 5.39 -22.56
C THR A 235 9.87 6.59 -21.89
N ARG A 236 8.64 6.91 -22.31
CA ARG A 236 7.78 7.87 -21.63
C ARG A 236 7.15 7.21 -20.40
N ILE A 237 7.28 7.82 -19.23
CA ILE A 237 6.69 7.33 -17.98
C ILE A 237 5.41 8.09 -17.66
N LEU A 238 4.34 7.34 -17.38
CA LEU A 238 3.08 7.83 -16.85
C LEU A 238 2.88 7.25 -15.44
N LEU A 239 2.33 8.05 -14.53
CA LEU A 239 2.11 7.66 -13.14
C LEU A 239 0.62 7.77 -12.80
N GLU A 240 0.02 6.71 -12.30
CA GLU A 240 -1.31 6.73 -11.69
C GLU A 240 -1.17 6.47 -10.19
N PRO A 241 -0.92 7.51 -9.37
CA PRO A 241 -0.57 7.35 -7.96
C PRO A 241 -1.75 6.99 -7.06
N TYR A 242 -2.98 7.07 -7.55
CA TYR A 242 -4.18 6.86 -6.74
C TYR A 242 -4.56 5.37 -6.64
N GLY A 243 -4.13 4.55 -7.60
CA GLY A 243 -4.42 3.11 -7.64
C GLY A 243 -5.88 2.83 -7.99
N VAL A 244 -6.48 3.68 -8.82
CA VAL A 244 -7.88 3.57 -9.27
C VAL A 244 -8.01 3.22 -10.74
N PHE A 245 -6.89 3.14 -11.47
CA PHE A 245 -6.85 2.86 -12.91
C PHE A 245 -7.72 1.66 -13.31
N ALA A 246 -7.65 0.58 -12.54
CA ALA A 246 -8.39 -0.65 -12.82
C ALA A 246 -9.91 -0.45 -12.86
N ALA A 247 -10.47 0.53 -12.16
CA ALA A 247 -11.92 0.79 -12.16
C ALA A 247 -12.44 1.24 -13.53
N LEU A 248 -11.57 1.75 -14.41
CA LEU A 248 -11.93 2.08 -15.79
C LEU A 248 -12.16 0.83 -16.68
N GLY A 249 -11.85 -0.36 -16.16
CA GLY A 249 -12.13 -1.64 -16.80
C GLY A 249 -13.46 -2.26 -16.38
N ASP A 250 -14.21 -1.64 -15.46
CA ASP A 250 -15.48 -2.17 -14.97
C ASP A 250 -16.47 -2.42 -16.12
N SER A 251 -17.12 -3.59 -16.11
CA SER A 251 -18.10 -4.00 -17.14
C SER A 251 -19.40 -3.17 -17.14
N GLY A 252 -19.70 -2.49 -16.04
CA GLY A 252 -20.78 -1.50 -15.89
C GLY A 252 -20.48 -0.16 -16.56
N LEU A 253 -19.21 0.11 -16.90
CA LEU A 253 -18.85 1.18 -17.82
C LEU A 253 -18.93 0.68 -19.25
N ASP A 254 -19.96 1.13 -19.99
CA ASP A 254 -20.01 0.93 -21.43
C ASP A 254 -18.80 1.59 -22.13
N ASP A 255 -18.51 1.14 -23.34
CA ASP A 255 -17.30 1.55 -24.05
C ASP A 255 -17.30 3.04 -24.42
N GLU A 256 -18.46 3.66 -24.65
CA GLU A 256 -18.55 5.08 -24.99
C GLU A 256 -18.22 5.94 -23.77
N ARG A 257 -18.80 5.58 -22.61
CA ARG A 257 -18.55 6.25 -21.32
C ARG A 257 -17.11 6.04 -20.87
N ALA A 258 -16.58 4.82 -20.97
CA ALA A 258 -15.18 4.54 -20.64
C ALA A 258 -14.21 5.32 -21.53
N ALA A 259 -14.47 5.40 -22.85
CA ALA A 259 -13.65 6.19 -23.77
C ALA A 259 -13.72 7.70 -23.49
N SER A 260 -14.90 8.20 -23.10
CA SER A 260 -15.09 9.58 -22.64
C SER A 260 -14.21 9.87 -21.42
N LEU A 261 -14.37 9.06 -20.35
CA LEU A 261 -13.61 9.16 -19.09
C LEU A 261 -12.10 9.12 -19.34
N LEU A 262 -11.62 8.14 -20.11
CA LEU A 262 -10.22 8.04 -20.48
C LEU A 262 -9.75 9.26 -21.27
N GLY A 263 -10.59 9.83 -22.14
CA GLY A 263 -10.27 11.03 -22.90
C GLY A 263 -10.12 12.28 -22.04
N SER A 264 -11.01 12.49 -21.08
CA SER A 264 -11.03 13.69 -20.25
C SER A 264 -10.09 13.60 -19.05
N LEU A 265 -10.01 12.43 -18.42
CA LEU A 265 -9.25 12.24 -17.18
C LEU A 265 -7.79 11.90 -17.41
N MET A 266 -7.34 11.70 -18.65
CA MET A 266 -5.97 11.28 -18.94
C MET A 266 -4.92 12.19 -18.28
N SER A 267 -5.12 13.51 -18.31
CA SER A 267 -4.20 14.47 -17.69
C SER A 267 -4.27 14.50 -16.17
N ASP A 268 -5.40 14.08 -15.61
CA ASP A 268 -5.68 14.17 -14.18
C ASP A 268 -5.30 12.87 -13.44
N LEU A 269 -5.59 11.72 -14.05
CA LEU A 269 -5.27 10.39 -13.53
C LEU A 269 -3.85 9.96 -13.88
N LEU A 270 -3.39 10.23 -15.12
CA LEU A 270 -2.08 9.80 -15.60
C LEU A 270 -1.11 10.97 -15.58
N LEU A 271 -0.48 11.17 -14.42
CA LEU A 271 0.49 12.22 -14.24
C LEU A 271 1.72 11.98 -15.12
N PRO A 272 2.28 13.02 -15.77
CA PRO A 272 3.50 12.87 -16.53
C PRO A 272 4.67 12.64 -15.58
N GLY A 273 5.19 11.41 -15.52
CA GLY A 273 6.37 11.08 -14.71
C GLY A 273 7.63 11.76 -15.28
N GLY A 274 7.76 11.72 -16.61
CA GLY A 274 8.88 12.27 -17.38
C GLY A 274 9.45 11.22 -18.35
N ASP A 275 10.48 11.58 -19.09
CA ASP A 275 11.17 10.64 -19.98
C ASP A 275 12.33 9.94 -19.24
N LEU A 276 12.39 8.61 -19.35
CA LEU A 276 13.52 7.78 -18.94
C LEU A 276 14.26 7.30 -20.19
N PHE A 277 15.55 7.62 -20.31
CA PHE A 277 16.37 7.18 -21.42
C PHE A 277 17.42 6.18 -20.92
N LEU A 278 17.35 4.94 -21.40
CA LEU A 278 18.36 3.91 -21.12
C LEU A 278 19.33 3.80 -22.31
N ILE A 279 20.60 4.06 -22.06
CA ILE A 279 21.68 3.78 -23.00
C ILE A 279 22.25 2.42 -22.63
N ASP A 280 22.18 1.46 -23.56
CA ASP A 280 22.81 0.15 -23.36
C ASP A 280 24.32 0.35 -23.12
N GLY A 281 24.83 -0.30 -22.07
CA GLY A 281 26.21 -0.22 -21.64
C GLY A 281 27.21 -0.71 -22.68
N GLY A 282 26.79 -1.60 -23.59
CA GLY A 282 27.65 -2.13 -24.66
C GLY A 282 29.06 -2.51 -24.18
N ALA A 283 30.09 -2.14 -24.97
CA ALA A 283 31.51 -2.28 -24.61
C ALA A 283 32.16 -0.95 -24.16
N GLY A 284 31.41 0.16 -24.13
CA GLY A 284 31.93 1.48 -23.75
C GLY A 284 31.86 1.71 -22.25
N ASP A 285 32.78 2.52 -21.72
CA ASP A 285 32.82 2.90 -20.30
C ASP A 285 32.31 4.32 -20.04
N GLU A 286 32.18 5.14 -21.08
CA GLU A 286 31.71 6.53 -20.99
C GLU A 286 30.86 6.94 -22.20
N VAL A 287 29.94 7.88 -21.95
CA VAL A 287 29.11 8.54 -22.96
C VAL A 287 29.14 10.05 -22.72
N THR A 288 29.23 10.83 -23.78
CA THR A 288 29.07 12.28 -23.71
C THR A 288 27.64 12.68 -24.07
N LEU A 289 27.00 13.42 -23.18
CA LEU A 289 25.68 14.02 -23.35
C LEU A 289 25.87 15.52 -23.60
N GLN A 290 25.39 16.05 -24.72
CA GLN A 290 25.21 17.47 -24.91
C GLN A 290 23.79 17.87 -24.52
N ILE A 291 23.67 18.73 -23.51
CA ILE A 291 22.39 19.22 -23.00
C ILE A 291 22.42 20.74 -23.09
N ASN A 292 21.56 21.32 -23.93
CA ASN A 292 21.57 22.76 -24.22
C ASN A 292 22.96 23.28 -24.67
N GLY A 293 23.74 22.45 -25.35
CA GLY A 293 25.10 22.78 -25.83
C GLY A 293 26.22 22.60 -24.79
N GLU A 294 25.89 22.25 -23.54
CA GLU A 294 26.89 21.95 -22.50
C GLU A 294 27.21 20.45 -22.48
N PRO A 295 28.48 20.04 -22.60
CA PRO A 295 28.87 18.64 -22.55
C PRO A 295 28.92 18.11 -21.11
N GLN A 296 28.29 16.97 -20.87
CA GLN A 296 28.35 16.20 -19.63
C GLN A 296 28.81 14.78 -19.93
N VAL A 297 29.79 14.29 -19.16
CA VAL A 297 30.28 12.90 -19.30
C VAL A 297 29.54 12.02 -18.30
N LEU A 298 28.95 10.94 -18.79
CA LEU A 298 28.29 9.92 -17.98
C LEU A 298 29.09 8.62 -18.05
N LEU A 299 29.46 8.09 -16.88
CA LEU A 299 30.17 6.82 -16.77
C LEU A 299 29.19 5.65 -16.73
N ARG A 300 29.62 4.48 -17.18
CA ARG A 300 28.82 3.26 -17.10
C ARG A 300 28.41 2.97 -15.65
N GLY A 301 27.16 2.60 -15.44
CA GLY A 301 26.59 2.41 -14.11
C GLY A 301 26.22 3.73 -13.41
N SER A 302 26.13 4.84 -14.15
CA SER A 302 25.68 6.13 -13.63
C SER A 302 24.38 6.59 -14.27
N SER A 303 23.70 7.50 -13.58
CA SER A 303 22.51 8.17 -14.09
C SER A 303 22.64 9.68 -13.97
N LEU A 304 22.01 10.40 -14.89
CA LEU A 304 21.88 11.86 -14.87
C LEU A 304 20.40 12.22 -14.81
N VAL A 305 19.99 12.90 -13.74
CA VAL A 305 18.65 13.49 -13.63
C VAL A 305 18.68 14.88 -14.28
N LEU A 306 17.85 15.07 -15.29
CA LEU A 306 17.67 16.36 -15.95
C LEU A 306 16.68 17.19 -15.14
N PRO A 307 16.95 18.47 -14.85
CA PRO A 307 16.08 19.30 -14.00
C PRO A 307 14.82 19.81 -14.73
N LEU A 308 14.28 19.02 -15.67
CA LEU A 308 13.10 19.36 -16.48
C LEU A 308 11.83 19.14 -15.67
N ARG A 309 11.00 20.16 -15.57
CA ARG A 309 9.68 20.10 -14.93
C ARG A 309 8.61 19.64 -15.91
N SER A 310 7.42 19.36 -15.40
CA SER A 310 6.26 19.06 -16.23
C SER A 310 6.01 20.17 -17.27
N GLY A 311 5.90 19.78 -18.54
CA GLY A 311 5.73 20.68 -19.68
C GLY A 311 7.02 21.27 -20.25
N GLU A 312 8.18 21.06 -19.60
CA GLU A 312 9.48 21.46 -20.13
C GLU A 312 10.09 20.33 -20.99
N SER A 313 10.82 20.70 -22.04
CA SER A 313 11.61 19.76 -22.84
C SER A 313 12.99 20.33 -23.16
N THR A 314 13.93 19.45 -23.49
CA THR A 314 15.27 19.80 -23.96
C THR A 314 15.74 18.79 -24.98
N GLU A 315 16.52 19.23 -25.96
CA GLU A 315 17.22 18.32 -26.87
C GLU A 315 18.48 17.79 -26.16
N VAL A 316 18.62 16.47 -26.17
CA VAL A 316 19.80 15.77 -25.67
C VAL A 316 20.48 15.08 -26.83
N GLU A 317 21.74 15.47 -27.08
CA GLU A 317 22.60 14.80 -28.05
C GLU A 317 23.52 13.82 -27.32
N ILE A 318 23.41 12.54 -27.66
CA ILE A 318 24.13 11.44 -27.04
C ILE A 318 25.22 11.01 -28.00
N SER A 319 26.48 11.03 -27.54
CA SER A 319 27.66 10.65 -28.31
C SER A 319 28.44 9.56 -27.57
N ALA A 320 28.48 8.36 -28.12
CA ALA A 320 29.17 7.20 -27.55
C ALA A 320 29.88 6.41 -28.65
N SER A 321 31.22 6.37 -28.67
CA SER A 321 32.02 5.68 -29.71
C SER A 321 31.57 6.03 -31.16
N ASP A 322 30.71 5.19 -31.77
CA ASP A 322 30.14 5.30 -33.10
C ASP A 322 28.64 5.69 -33.14
N LEU A 323 27.99 5.79 -31.98
CA LEU A 323 26.61 6.24 -31.81
C LEU A 323 26.56 7.76 -31.66
N GLN A 324 25.82 8.42 -32.55
CA GLN A 324 25.38 9.81 -32.39
C GLN A 324 23.86 9.84 -32.52
N LEU A 325 23.17 10.12 -31.41
CA LEU A 325 21.72 10.17 -31.35
C LEU A 325 21.29 11.54 -30.85
N ARG A 326 20.19 12.06 -31.41
CA ARG A 326 19.50 13.23 -30.86
C ARG A 326 18.09 12.84 -30.48
N THR A 327 17.68 13.23 -29.28
CA THR A 327 16.33 12.99 -28.80
C THR A 327 15.83 14.18 -28.01
N GLU A 328 14.55 14.48 -28.15
CA GLU A 328 13.88 15.41 -27.25
C GLU A 328 13.46 14.65 -25.99
N MET A 329 13.92 15.16 -24.85
CA MET A 329 13.60 14.67 -23.51
C MET A 329 12.61 15.63 -22.86
N HIS A 330 11.55 15.09 -22.27
CA HIS A 330 10.51 15.86 -21.62
C HIS A 330 10.51 15.60 -20.12
N GLY A 331 10.39 16.69 -19.36
CA GLY A 331 10.20 16.65 -17.92
C GLY A 331 8.80 16.19 -17.52
N GLY A 332 8.70 15.90 -16.24
CA GLY A 332 7.47 15.49 -15.56
C GLY A 332 7.56 15.82 -14.09
N ILE A 333 6.63 15.30 -13.30
CA ILE A 333 6.63 15.47 -11.83
C ILE A 333 7.89 14.85 -11.23
N SER A 334 8.35 13.73 -11.79
CA SER A 334 9.55 13.01 -11.36
C SER A 334 10.78 13.35 -12.20
N ARG A 335 10.69 14.42 -13.00
CA ARG A 335 11.71 14.90 -13.93
C ARG A 335 12.05 13.88 -15.03
N ALA A 336 13.02 14.21 -15.87
CA ALA A 336 13.57 13.28 -16.86
C ALA A 336 14.91 12.72 -16.38
N ALA A 337 15.28 11.53 -16.84
CA ALA A 337 16.56 10.92 -16.48
C ALA A 337 17.19 10.18 -17.67
N VAL A 338 18.52 10.21 -17.71
CA VAL A 338 19.35 9.40 -18.62
C VAL A 338 20.15 8.42 -17.77
N VAL A 339 20.17 7.16 -18.18
CA VAL A 339 20.86 6.07 -17.49
C VAL A 339 21.80 5.39 -18.48
N PHE A 340 23.02 5.09 -18.06
CA PHE A 340 23.99 4.37 -18.89
C PHE A 340 24.39 3.04 -18.25
N GLY A 341 23.98 1.94 -18.89
CA GLY A 341 24.12 0.59 -18.34
C GLY A 341 23.34 0.38 -17.04
N ASP A 342 23.91 -0.38 -16.11
CA ASP A 342 23.23 -0.80 -14.87
C ASP A 342 23.48 0.20 -13.74
N ALA A 343 22.86 1.38 -13.83
CA ALA A 343 23.06 2.38 -12.80
C ALA A 343 22.54 1.93 -11.44
N GLN A 344 23.38 2.13 -10.41
CA GLN A 344 22.98 1.87 -9.03
C GLN A 344 21.94 2.90 -8.61
N VAL A 345 20.86 2.43 -7.98
CA VAL A 345 19.83 3.31 -7.42
C VAL A 345 20.36 3.93 -6.13
N ASP A 346 20.37 5.26 -6.08
CA ASP A 346 20.60 6.01 -4.86
C ASP A 346 19.26 6.32 -4.19
N LEU A 347 19.04 5.76 -3.00
CA LEU A 347 17.86 6.00 -2.16
C LEU A 347 18.10 7.03 -1.06
N SER A 348 19.14 7.85 -1.18
CA SER A 348 19.44 8.91 -0.21
C SER A 348 18.18 9.76 0.05
N PRO A 349 17.69 9.81 1.30
CA PRO A 349 16.41 10.41 1.59
C PRO A 349 16.47 11.93 1.41
N ASP A 350 15.55 12.48 0.61
CA ASP A 350 15.26 13.90 0.67
C ASP A 350 14.50 14.17 1.97
N ALA A 351 15.13 14.90 2.89
CA ALA A 351 14.57 15.21 4.21
C ALA A 351 13.19 15.90 4.12
N GLN A 352 12.91 16.61 3.01
CA GLN A 352 11.64 17.29 2.78
C GLN A 352 10.49 16.33 2.47
N ASN A 353 10.79 15.13 1.99
CA ASN A 353 9.80 14.13 1.56
C ASN A 353 9.58 13.04 2.61
N THR A 354 10.03 13.26 3.85
CA THR A 354 9.83 12.32 4.96
C THR A 354 8.39 12.39 5.50
N LEU A 355 7.91 11.28 6.07
CA LEU A 355 6.58 11.22 6.69
C LEU A 355 6.50 12.18 7.88
N SER A 356 7.58 12.28 8.67
CA SER A 356 7.69 13.25 9.76
C SER A 356 7.56 14.69 9.28
N ALA A 357 8.21 15.05 8.16
CA ALA A 357 8.10 16.39 7.58
C ALA A 357 6.67 16.68 7.12
N ALA A 358 6.03 15.72 6.44
CA ALA A 358 4.65 15.86 6.00
C ALA A 358 3.67 15.97 7.18
N ALA A 359 3.84 15.16 8.23
CA ALA A 359 3.03 15.26 9.45
C ALA A 359 3.20 16.62 10.14
N ALA A 360 4.42 17.16 10.21
CA ALA A 360 4.68 18.48 10.75
C ALA A 360 4.00 19.59 9.94
N ALA A 361 4.03 19.50 8.61
CA ALA A 361 3.34 20.43 7.71
C ALA A 361 1.81 20.32 7.85
N ALA A 362 1.26 19.10 7.94
CA ALA A 362 -0.16 18.84 8.03
C ALA A 362 -0.80 19.43 9.30
N VAL A 363 -0.09 19.41 10.45
CA VAL A 363 -0.56 20.02 11.70
C VAL A 363 -0.69 21.55 11.61
N ALA A 364 0.01 22.19 10.67
CA ALA A 364 -0.11 23.64 10.44
C ALA A 364 -1.36 24.03 9.62
N ALA A 365 -1.96 23.09 8.90
CA ALA A 365 -3.16 23.31 8.09
C ALA A 365 -4.45 23.04 8.91
N ALA A 366 -5.57 23.61 8.46
CA ALA A 366 -6.88 23.28 9.01
C ALA A 366 -7.32 21.88 8.56
N PRO A 367 -7.80 21.00 9.45
CA PRO A 367 -8.30 19.69 9.05
C PRO A 367 -9.43 19.76 8.03
N ILE A 368 -9.40 18.86 7.05
CA ILE A 368 -10.48 18.66 6.08
C ILE A 368 -11.59 17.86 6.77
N PRO A 369 -12.85 18.35 6.79
CA PRO A 369 -13.96 17.62 7.38
C PRO A 369 -14.12 16.24 6.75
N ALA A 370 -14.12 15.20 7.58
CA ALA A 370 -14.31 13.83 7.14
C ALA A 370 -15.06 13.04 8.23
N PRO A 371 -16.04 12.17 7.88
CA PRO A 371 -16.71 11.35 8.86
C PRO A 371 -15.74 10.36 9.51
N ILE A 372 -15.87 10.17 10.82
CA ILE A 372 -15.06 9.18 11.56
C ILE A 372 -15.23 7.75 11.01
N HIS A 373 -16.33 7.48 10.30
CA HIS A 373 -16.62 6.21 9.62
C HIS A 373 -15.63 5.85 8.49
N LEU A 374 -14.75 6.78 8.08
CA LEU A 374 -13.59 6.43 7.27
C LEU A 374 -12.64 5.46 7.98
N LEU A 375 -12.58 5.54 9.31
CA LEU A 375 -11.71 4.70 10.10
C LEU A 375 -12.35 3.32 10.31
N PRO A 376 -11.55 2.25 10.28
CA PRO A 376 -12.04 0.93 10.67
C PRO A 376 -12.56 0.96 12.11
N VAL A 377 -13.65 0.23 12.34
CA VAL A 377 -14.24 0.09 13.69
C VAL A 377 -13.25 -0.62 14.59
N GLY A 378 -12.70 0.12 15.54
CA GLY A 378 -12.06 -0.41 16.73
C GLY A 378 -13.12 -0.95 17.67
N GLY A 379 -12.84 -2.10 18.25
CA GLY A 379 -13.81 -2.87 19.02
C GLY A 379 -14.29 -2.32 20.36
N GLY A 380 -14.04 -1.06 20.69
CA GLY A 380 -14.36 -0.48 21.99
C GLY A 380 -15.83 -0.59 22.38
N ALA A 381 -16.75 -0.49 21.43
CA ALA A 381 -18.19 -0.65 21.67
C ALA A 381 -18.68 -2.10 21.73
N THR A 382 -17.93 -3.07 21.16
CA THR A 382 -18.36 -4.46 20.95
C THR A 382 -17.62 -5.50 21.79
N GLY A 383 -16.66 -5.06 22.61
CA GLY A 383 -15.77 -6.00 23.28
C GLY A 383 -14.58 -6.45 22.42
N HIS A 384 -14.33 -5.80 21.29
CA HIS A 384 -13.27 -6.21 20.37
C HIS A 384 -11.91 -5.53 20.65
N ARG A 385 -10.81 -6.27 20.57
CA ARG A 385 -9.42 -5.77 20.63
C ARG A 385 -8.69 -6.23 19.38
N SER A 386 -8.42 -5.29 18.49
CA SER A 386 -7.69 -5.51 17.25
C SER A 386 -6.33 -6.16 17.52
N ALA A 387 -5.97 -7.10 16.67
CA ALA A 387 -4.68 -7.77 16.69
C ALA A 387 -3.95 -7.52 15.36
N ARG A 388 -2.72 -8.01 15.24
CA ARG A 388 -1.94 -7.92 14.01
C ARG A 388 -2.31 -9.02 13.03
N LEU A 389 -2.42 -10.26 13.52
CA LEU A 389 -2.63 -11.44 12.69
C LEU A 389 -3.33 -12.54 13.48
N LEU A 390 -4.17 -13.33 12.82
CA LEU A 390 -4.65 -14.61 13.31
C LEU A 390 -4.13 -15.71 12.38
N LEU A 391 -3.39 -16.68 12.94
CA LEU A 391 -3.00 -17.90 12.25
C LEU A 391 -3.89 -19.06 12.72
N GLY A 392 -4.34 -19.89 11.79
CA GLY A 392 -5.23 -21.00 12.08
C GLY A 392 -6.69 -20.57 12.26
N ASP A 393 -7.39 -21.17 13.23
CA ASP A 393 -8.83 -21.09 13.35
C ASP A 393 -9.31 -19.97 14.29
N ALA A 394 -10.50 -19.44 14.03
CA ALA A 394 -11.25 -18.68 15.03
C ALA A 394 -11.70 -19.61 16.16
N VAL A 395 -11.29 -19.33 17.40
CA VAL A 395 -11.55 -20.19 18.57
C VAL A 395 -12.02 -19.38 19.76
N GLU A 396 -12.95 -19.94 20.53
CA GLU A 396 -13.48 -19.35 21.77
C GLU A 396 -12.97 -20.09 22.99
N GLY A 397 -12.77 -19.40 24.11
CA GLY A 397 -12.47 -20.04 25.41
C GLY A 397 -12.28 -19.04 26.54
N ASN A 398 -12.02 -19.56 27.74
CA ASN A 398 -11.52 -18.76 28.85
C ASN A 398 -10.01 -18.61 28.72
N VAL A 399 -9.47 -17.48 29.19
CA VAL A 399 -8.05 -17.18 29.07
C VAL A 399 -7.33 -17.57 30.36
N HIS A 400 -6.31 -18.42 30.25
CA HIS A 400 -5.26 -18.52 31.25
C HIS A 400 -4.10 -17.61 30.85
N PHE A 401 -3.61 -16.79 31.79
CA PHE A 401 -2.49 -15.88 31.55
C PHE A 401 -1.22 -16.44 32.16
N SER A 402 -0.13 -16.44 31.39
CA SER A 402 1.22 -16.72 31.87
C SER A 402 2.19 -15.68 31.36
N GLU A 403 3.14 -15.26 32.19
CA GLU A 403 4.16 -14.29 31.78
C GLU A 403 5.27 -14.96 30.93
N ALA A 404 5.62 -16.20 31.28
CA ALA A 404 6.62 -17.02 30.61
C ALA A 404 6.06 -18.42 30.31
N GLU A 405 6.90 -19.36 29.88
CA GLU A 405 6.47 -20.73 29.60
C GLU A 405 5.79 -21.36 30.84
N PRO A 406 4.56 -21.90 30.71
CA PRO A 406 3.85 -22.52 31.83
C PRO A 406 4.60 -23.75 32.38
N ASP A 407 4.50 -23.94 33.69
CA ASP A 407 4.85 -25.21 34.34
C ASP A 407 3.74 -26.26 34.15
N ALA A 408 3.87 -27.44 34.77
CA ALA A 408 2.92 -28.53 34.59
C ALA A 408 1.48 -28.15 34.98
N ASP A 409 1.31 -27.43 36.09
CA ASP A 409 0.00 -27.00 36.58
C ASP A 409 -0.56 -25.85 35.74
N GLY A 410 0.31 -24.96 35.25
CA GLY A 410 -0.03 -23.90 34.30
C GLY A 410 -0.53 -24.46 32.96
N TRP A 411 0.10 -25.52 32.44
CA TRP A 411 -0.38 -26.19 31.22
C TRP A 411 -1.76 -26.82 31.39
N GLU A 412 -2.02 -27.47 32.52
CA GLU A 412 -3.33 -28.04 32.82
C GLU A 412 -4.40 -26.95 32.99
N SER A 413 -4.04 -25.83 33.62
CA SER A 413 -4.90 -24.66 33.77
C SER A 413 -5.23 -24.03 32.41
N ALA A 414 -4.25 -23.88 31.53
CA ALA A 414 -4.43 -23.38 30.17
C ALA A 414 -5.31 -24.29 29.31
N ARG A 415 -5.10 -25.62 29.40
CA ARG A 415 -5.93 -26.62 28.73
C ARG A 415 -7.39 -26.52 29.18
N THR A 416 -7.61 -26.43 30.49
CA THR A 416 -8.95 -26.32 31.08
C THR A 416 -9.64 -25.01 30.67
N ALA A 417 -8.89 -23.91 30.62
CA ALA A 417 -9.40 -22.61 30.18
C ALA A 417 -9.75 -22.62 28.68
N GLY A 418 -8.95 -23.34 27.87
CA GLY A 418 -9.09 -23.46 26.44
C GLY A 418 -8.23 -22.48 25.66
N LEU A 419 -7.85 -21.33 26.25
CA LEU A 419 -6.93 -20.35 25.66
C LEU A 419 -5.76 -20.03 26.60
N LEU A 420 -4.57 -19.85 26.04
CA LEU A 420 -3.37 -19.37 26.73
C LEU A 420 -3.01 -17.97 26.23
N ALA A 421 -3.03 -16.96 27.09
CA ALA A 421 -2.41 -15.67 26.84
C ALA A 421 -1.00 -15.66 27.43
N ILE A 422 0.01 -15.37 26.61
CA ILE A 422 1.41 -15.45 27.00
C ILE A 422 2.23 -14.28 26.43
N VAL A 423 3.09 -13.71 27.27
CA VAL A 423 3.92 -12.55 26.88
C VAL A 423 5.12 -13.00 26.04
N GLN A 424 5.83 -14.02 26.51
CA GLN A 424 6.98 -14.60 25.82
C GLN A 424 6.66 -16.02 25.37
N ALA A 425 6.49 -16.22 24.07
CA ALA A 425 6.27 -17.53 23.48
C ALA A 425 7.39 -17.87 22.52
N SER A 426 7.99 -19.05 22.66
CA SER A 426 8.78 -19.65 21.59
C SER A 426 7.85 -20.45 20.66
N PRO A 427 8.30 -20.83 19.46
CA PRO A 427 7.58 -21.78 18.62
C PRO A 427 7.26 -23.08 19.36
N GLU A 428 8.18 -23.56 20.20
CA GLU A 428 7.98 -24.76 21.02
C GLU A 428 6.86 -24.57 22.04
N THR A 429 6.75 -23.40 22.67
CA THR A 429 5.66 -23.08 23.61
C THR A 429 4.30 -23.18 22.91
N VAL A 430 4.16 -22.63 21.71
CA VAL A 430 2.89 -22.68 20.94
C VAL A 430 2.57 -24.11 20.51
N LEU A 431 3.57 -24.85 20.01
CA LEU A 431 3.42 -26.25 19.62
C LEU A 431 3.05 -27.14 20.81
N ARG A 432 3.63 -26.88 21.99
CA ARG A 432 3.33 -27.57 23.24
C ARG A 432 1.92 -27.26 23.72
N ALA A 433 1.50 -26.00 23.72
CA ALA A 433 0.14 -25.59 24.06
C ALA A 433 -0.89 -26.41 23.28
N ARG A 434 -0.65 -26.49 21.97
CA ARG A 434 -1.47 -27.30 21.09
C ARG A 434 -1.41 -28.79 21.41
N ALA A 435 -0.22 -29.35 21.66
CA ALA A 435 -0.04 -30.77 21.97
C ALA A 435 -0.75 -31.20 23.26
N VAL A 436 -0.83 -30.30 24.25
CA VAL A 436 -1.55 -30.56 25.51
C VAL A 436 -3.05 -30.23 25.43
N GLY A 437 -3.57 -29.83 24.27
CA GLY A 437 -5.00 -29.61 24.05
C GLY A 437 -5.50 -28.19 24.38
N VAL A 438 -4.62 -27.19 24.43
CA VAL A 438 -5.04 -25.78 24.40
C VAL A 438 -5.57 -25.47 22.99
N ARG A 439 -6.77 -24.90 22.90
CA ARG A 439 -7.44 -24.59 21.62
C ARG A 439 -6.94 -23.32 20.97
N GLY A 440 -6.32 -22.42 21.72
CA GLY A 440 -5.70 -21.24 21.12
C GLY A 440 -4.72 -20.52 22.00
N VAL A 441 -3.83 -19.77 21.36
CA VAL A 441 -2.78 -18.99 22.03
C VAL A 441 -2.87 -17.53 21.61
N ILE A 442 -2.77 -16.62 22.57
CA ILE A 442 -2.67 -15.18 22.36
C ILE A 442 -1.25 -14.78 22.75
N VAL A 443 -0.48 -14.29 21.79
CA VAL A 443 0.92 -13.88 22.00
C VAL A 443 1.07 -12.38 21.79
N CYS A 444 2.01 -11.75 22.50
CA CYS A 444 2.36 -10.35 22.25
C CYS A 444 2.83 -10.17 20.80
N GLY A 445 3.93 -10.81 20.43
CA GLY A 445 4.53 -10.76 19.09
C GLY A 445 5.34 -12.03 18.82
N LEU A 446 5.64 -12.28 17.54
CA LEU A 446 6.52 -13.33 17.06
C LEU A 446 7.30 -12.78 15.89
N SER A 447 8.60 -13.06 15.82
CA SER A 447 9.45 -12.73 14.67
C SER A 447 8.99 -13.47 13.41
N ASP A 448 9.41 -12.99 12.25
CA ASP A 448 9.01 -13.59 10.97
C ASP A 448 9.40 -15.07 10.86
N GLY A 449 10.61 -15.42 11.34
CA GLY A 449 11.09 -16.81 11.35
C GLY A 449 10.31 -17.74 12.29
N GLU A 450 9.84 -17.23 13.43
CA GLU A 450 9.01 -18.00 14.37
C GLU A 450 7.62 -18.28 13.80
N ARG A 451 7.02 -17.28 13.14
CA ARG A 451 5.73 -17.42 12.46
C ARG A 451 5.80 -18.46 11.35
N ASP A 452 6.85 -18.43 10.53
CA ASP A 452 7.05 -19.40 9.45
C ASP A 452 7.17 -20.84 9.97
N ALA A 453 7.95 -21.03 11.04
CA ALA A 453 8.12 -22.34 11.65
C ALA A 453 6.78 -22.90 12.15
N LEU A 454 5.94 -22.02 12.72
CA LEU A 454 4.60 -22.35 13.21
C LEU A 454 3.63 -22.62 12.07
N ALA A 455 3.56 -21.74 11.07
CA ALA A 455 2.69 -21.89 9.90
C ALA A 455 2.99 -23.20 9.15
N ALA A 456 4.27 -23.47 8.83
CA ALA A 456 4.68 -24.71 8.18
C ALA A 456 4.37 -25.96 9.02
N SER A 457 4.42 -25.85 10.36
CA SER A 457 4.02 -26.94 11.25
C SER A 457 2.50 -27.15 11.29
N LEU A 458 1.70 -26.11 11.08
CA LEU A 458 0.24 -26.21 10.95
C LEU A 458 -0.13 -26.85 9.61
N GLU A 459 0.48 -26.41 8.50
CA GLU A 459 0.22 -26.90 7.15
C GLU A 459 0.61 -28.36 6.93
N ARG A 460 1.85 -28.76 7.29
CA ARG A 460 2.34 -30.15 7.14
C ARG A 460 1.42 -31.18 7.79
N ARG A 461 0.67 -30.75 8.79
CA ARG A 461 -0.23 -31.58 9.59
C ARG A 461 -1.64 -31.66 9.01
N ILE A 462 -2.14 -30.58 8.40
CA ILE A 462 -3.37 -30.62 7.58
C ILE A 462 -3.18 -31.61 6.43
N ALA A 463 -2.03 -31.55 5.77
CA ALA A 463 -1.67 -32.47 4.69
C ALA A 463 -1.59 -33.95 5.13
N ALA A 464 -1.33 -34.22 6.42
CA ALA A 464 -1.28 -35.57 6.98
C ALA A 464 -2.66 -36.17 7.33
N ALA A 465 -3.77 -35.46 7.05
CA ALA A 465 -5.14 -35.90 7.31
C ALA A 465 -5.42 -36.33 8.77
N VAL A 466 -4.63 -35.82 9.73
CA VAL A 466 -4.91 -36.01 11.15
C VAL A 466 -6.04 -35.06 11.49
N ALA A 467 -7.23 -35.58 11.78
CA ALA A 467 -8.33 -34.78 12.30
C ALA A 467 -7.89 -34.17 13.64
N THR A 468 -7.60 -32.87 13.64
CA THR A 468 -7.20 -32.16 14.85
C THR A 468 -8.24 -31.15 15.21
N GLU A 469 -8.46 -30.98 16.51
CA GLU A 469 -9.27 -29.90 17.04
C GLU A 469 -8.79 -28.54 16.49
N PRO A 470 -9.71 -27.60 16.23
CA PRO A 470 -9.38 -26.25 15.79
C PRO A 470 -8.34 -25.61 16.68
N PHE A 471 -7.37 -24.92 16.08
CA PHE A 471 -6.30 -24.23 16.81
C PHE A 471 -6.05 -22.83 16.24
N GLY A 472 -6.22 -21.81 17.08
CA GLY A 472 -5.96 -20.41 16.71
C GLY A 472 -4.75 -19.83 17.43
N LEU A 473 -3.92 -19.07 16.71
CA LEU A 473 -2.81 -18.28 17.24
C LEU A 473 -3.04 -16.81 16.89
N LEU A 474 -3.40 -15.99 17.87
CA LEU A 474 -3.59 -14.56 17.71
C LEU A 474 -2.34 -13.80 18.13
N ILE A 475 -1.80 -13.00 17.21
CA ILE A 475 -0.61 -12.18 17.42
C ILE A 475 -1.04 -10.73 17.58
N MET A 476 -0.79 -10.14 18.74
CA MET A 476 -1.35 -8.84 19.10
C MET A 476 -0.64 -7.66 18.41
N THR A 477 0.68 -7.75 18.23
CA THR A 477 1.54 -6.59 17.91
C THR A 477 2.42 -6.83 16.68
N SER A 478 3.14 -5.79 16.27
CA SER A 478 4.25 -5.87 15.32
C SER A 478 5.33 -6.86 15.77
N ARG A 479 6.16 -7.33 14.83
CA ARG A 479 7.30 -8.22 15.11
C ARG A 479 8.34 -7.57 16.03
N ARG A 480 8.54 -6.25 15.88
CA ARG A 480 9.33 -5.41 16.80
C ARG A 480 8.47 -4.30 17.36
N MET A 481 8.42 -4.20 18.69
CA MET A 481 7.55 -3.26 19.40
C MET A 481 8.36 -2.42 20.39
N SER A 482 7.88 -1.21 20.66
CA SER A 482 8.40 -0.34 21.71
C SER A 482 8.15 -0.96 23.11
N GLU A 483 8.97 -0.59 24.09
CA GLU A 483 8.80 -1.03 25.49
C GLU A 483 7.45 -0.62 26.07
N SER A 484 6.93 0.54 25.67
CA SER A 484 5.61 1.04 26.07
C SER A 484 4.48 0.18 25.48
N GLY A 485 4.57 -0.19 24.20
CA GLY A 485 3.64 -1.11 23.55
C GLY A 485 3.65 -2.47 24.23
N GLN A 486 4.83 -3.01 24.54
CA GLN A 486 4.98 -4.29 25.25
C GLN A 486 4.35 -4.27 26.64
N SER A 487 4.55 -3.19 27.38
CA SER A 487 3.94 -3.00 28.69
C SER A 487 2.42 -2.93 28.61
N SER A 488 1.89 -2.21 27.62
CA SER A 488 0.44 -2.05 27.38
C SER A 488 -0.22 -3.38 27.02
N VAL A 489 0.39 -4.15 26.10
CA VAL A 489 -0.14 -5.46 25.68
C VAL A 489 -0.01 -6.47 26.80
N THR A 490 1.10 -6.47 27.56
CA THR A 490 1.25 -7.33 28.74
C THR A 490 0.16 -7.07 29.78
N ALA A 491 -0.14 -5.79 30.05
CA ALA A 491 -1.24 -5.42 30.94
C ALA A 491 -2.60 -5.89 30.41
N LEU A 492 -2.83 -5.77 29.10
CA LEU A 492 -4.03 -6.30 28.45
C LEU A 492 -4.12 -7.82 28.62
N LEU A 493 -3.10 -8.59 28.25
CA LEU A 493 -3.09 -10.05 28.35
C LEU A 493 -3.34 -10.51 29.79
N ARG A 494 -2.72 -9.84 30.77
CA ARG A 494 -2.94 -10.12 32.20
C ARG A 494 -4.39 -9.85 32.61
N SER A 495 -4.99 -8.77 32.11
CA SER A 495 -6.40 -8.43 32.39
C SER A 495 -7.42 -9.42 31.81
N LEU A 496 -7.02 -10.22 30.81
CA LEU A 496 -7.89 -11.22 30.20
C LEU A 496 -8.02 -12.48 31.06
N HIS A 497 -7.13 -12.70 32.04
CA HIS A 497 -7.12 -13.92 32.85
C HIS A 497 -8.50 -14.23 33.47
N GLY A 498 -9.00 -15.45 33.23
CA GLY A 498 -10.33 -15.91 33.66
C GLY A 498 -11.50 -15.36 32.84
N GLY A 499 -11.27 -14.40 31.94
CA GLY A 499 -12.25 -13.86 31.02
C GLY A 499 -12.50 -14.77 29.82
N ARG A 500 -13.72 -14.72 29.28
CA ARG A 500 -14.12 -15.46 28.07
C ARG A 500 -13.94 -14.59 26.83
N VAL A 501 -13.19 -15.09 25.86
CA VAL A 501 -12.89 -14.40 24.60
C VAL A 501 -12.98 -15.32 23.38
N THR A 502 -13.16 -14.72 22.21
CA THR A 502 -13.09 -15.38 20.90
C THR A 502 -11.97 -14.75 20.06
N LEU A 503 -11.12 -15.57 19.46
CA LEU A 503 -10.19 -15.13 18.42
C LEU A 503 -10.99 -14.97 17.11
N SER A 504 -11.01 -13.78 16.55
CA SER A 504 -11.78 -13.41 15.35
C SER A 504 -10.83 -13.14 14.19
N ALA A 505 -11.21 -13.61 13.00
CA ALA A 505 -10.54 -13.28 11.74
C ALA A 505 -11.14 -12.02 11.09
N GLU A 506 -12.40 -11.70 11.37
CA GLU A 506 -13.12 -10.62 10.71
C GLU A 506 -13.96 -9.81 11.72
N PRO A 507 -13.46 -8.65 12.20
CA PRO A 507 -12.09 -8.16 12.04
C PRO A 507 -11.08 -9.01 12.86
N ILE A 508 -9.81 -8.97 12.46
CA ILE A 508 -8.72 -9.69 13.13
C ILE A 508 -8.54 -9.15 14.56
N GLY A 509 -8.77 -9.99 15.57
CA GLY A 509 -8.61 -9.59 16.98
C GLY A 509 -9.34 -10.46 17.99
N LEU A 510 -9.43 -9.99 19.25
CA LEU A 510 -10.16 -10.65 20.34
C LEU A 510 -11.57 -10.09 20.46
N LEU A 511 -12.60 -10.92 20.59
CA LEU A 511 -13.95 -10.54 21.00
C LEU A 511 -14.17 -10.94 22.45
N MET A 512 -14.51 -10.00 23.33
CA MET A 512 -14.76 -10.22 24.75
C MET A 512 -16.27 -10.34 25.01
N ALA A 513 -16.70 -11.40 25.69
CA ALA A 513 -18.11 -11.73 25.88
C ALA A 513 -18.88 -10.81 26.86
N SER A 514 -18.18 -10.00 27.68
CA SER A 514 -18.82 -9.15 28.69
C SER A 514 -18.50 -7.67 28.53
N ALA A 515 -19.51 -6.89 28.12
CA ALA A 515 -19.47 -5.43 28.02
C ALA A 515 -19.27 -4.69 29.37
N SER A 516 -19.34 -5.38 30.52
CA SER A 516 -19.23 -4.77 31.85
C SER A 516 -17.81 -4.42 32.27
N VAL A 517 -16.81 -5.24 31.91
CA VAL A 517 -15.39 -4.99 32.26
C VAL A 517 -14.79 -3.86 31.41
N LEU A 518 -15.37 -3.58 30.25
CA LEU A 518 -14.94 -2.50 29.35
C LEU A 518 -15.65 -1.17 29.61
N ARG A 519 -16.87 -1.13 30.16
CA ARG A 519 -17.53 0.15 30.47
C ARG A 519 -16.76 0.96 31.51
N GLU A 520 -16.16 0.33 32.51
CA GLU A 520 -15.35 1.02 33.51
C GLU A 520 -13.98 1.46 32.96
N ALA A 521 -13.39 0.69 32.04
CA ALA A 521 -12.15 1.07 31.34
C ALA A 521 -12.38 2.13 30.24
N SER A 522 -13.52 2.12 29.54
CA SER A 522 -13.91 3.09 28.50
C SER A 522 -14.47 4.38 29.09
N ALA A 523 -15.08 4.39 30.27
CA ALA A 523 -15.49 5.63 30.95
C ALA A 523 -14.29 6.53 31.33
N ALA A 524 -13.07 5.97 31.38
CA ALA A 524 -11.82 6.70 31.61
C ALA A 524 -11.08 7.11 30.31
N GLN A 525 -11.56 6.70 29.13
CA GLN A 525 -10.94 6.99 27.83
C GLN A 525 -11.58 8.25 27.24
N ALA A 526 -10.85 9.36 27.21
CA ALA A 526 -11.29 10.57 26.53
C ALA A 526 -11.02 10.44 25.02
N GLY A 527 -12.05 10.51 24.18
CA GLY A 527 -11.92 10.49 22.72
C GLY A 527 -12.84 9.48 22.02
N ASP A 528 -12.94 9.60 20.70
CA ASP A 528 -13.68 8.71 19.79
C ASP A 528 -12.76 7.87 18.91
N VAL A 529 -11.44 8.10 18.97
CA VAL A 529 -10.40 7.38 18.24
C VAL A 529 -9.35 6.80 19.18
N ARG A 530 -8.90 5.60 18.87
CA ARG A 530 -7.73 4.95 19.46
C ARG A 530 -6.61 4.90 18.43
N VAL A 531 -5.38 5.20 18.87
CA VAL A 531 -4.17 4.97 18.08
C VAL A 531 -3.65 3.56 18.35
N ILE A 532 -3.44 2.79 17.29
CA ILE A 532 -3.07 1.37 17.35
C ILE A 532 -1.70 1.07 16.75
N GLY A 533 -0.97 2.08 16.30
CA GLY A 533 0.37 1.94 15.76
C GLY A 533 1.18 3.23 15.84
N GLY A 534 2.48 3.11 15.57
CA GLY A 534 3.41 4.24 15.54
C GLY A 534 3.65 4.93 16.88
N ALA A 535 4.16 6.16 16.83
CA ALA A 535 4.67 6.89 18.01
C ALA A 535 3.62 7.20 19.10
N TYR A 536 2.33 7.16 18.75
CA TYR A 536 1.22 7.45 19.67
C TYR A 536 0.43 6.19 20.04
N GLU A 537 0.95 4.99 19.76
CA GLU A 537 0.26 3.72 20.06
C GLU A 537 -0.27 3.67 21.50
N GLY A 538 -1.52 3.22 21.65
CA GLY A 538 -2.19 3.06 22.93
C GLY A 538 -2.84 4.33 23.47
N THR A 539 -2.63 5.49 22.82
CA THR A 539 -3.32 6.73 23.17
C THR A 539 -4.73 6.79 22.60
N PHE A 540 -5.54 7.69 23.17
CA PHE A 540 -6.89 7.99 22.76
C PHE A 540 -7.00 9.49 22.44
N GLY A 541 -7.87 9.84 21.50
CA GLY A 541 -8.07 11.23 21.10
C GLY A 541 -9.37 11.46 20.37
N THR A 542 -9.63 12.72 20.03
CA THR A 542 -10.83 13.14 19.29
C THR A 542 -10.49 13.33 17.81
N TRP A 543 -11.26 12.70 16.92
CA TRP A 543 -11.18 12.87 15.48
C TRP A 543 -11.56 14.30 15.06
N GLU A 544 -10.73 14.92 14.24
CA GLU A 544 -10.93 16.28 13.73
C GLU A 544 -11.07 16.32 12.20
N GLY A 545 -10.90 15.18 11.51
CA GLY A 545 -10.92 15.07 10.05
C GLY A 545 -9.59 14.58 9.46
N LEU A 546 -9.36 14.85 8.17
CA LEU A 546 -8.08 14.56 7.53
C LEU A 546 -7.12 15.75 7.70
N ALA A 547 -5.89 15.48 8.14
CA ALA A 547 -4.82 16.46 8.17
C ALA A 547 -4.16 16.62 6.80
N ASP A 548 -4.05 15.53 6.04
CA ASP A 548 -3.43 15.49 4.72
C ASP A 548 -4.05 14.37 3.88
N PRO A 549 -4.68 14.64 2.72
CA PRO A 549 -5.31 13.64 1.87
C PRO A 549 -4.36 13.02 0.83
N ARG A 550 -3.03 13.01 1.06
CA ARG A 550 -2.06 12.33 0.18
C ARG A 550 -2.55 10.95 -0.27
N ALA A 551 -2.33 10.65 -1.56
CA ALA A 551 -2.97 9.54 -2.26
C ALA A 551 -2.65 8.16 -1.66
N ASP A 552 -1.41 7.93 -1.23
CA ASP A 552 -0.94 6.64 -0.69
C ASP A 552 -0.69 6.64 0.83
N ASP A 553 -0.67 7.82 1.46
CA ASP A 553 -0.40 7.99 2.88
C ASP A 553 -1.17 9.15 3.51
N PRO A 554 -2.50 9.04 3.56
CA PRO A 554 -3.27 10.08 4.19
C PRO A 554 -3.05 10.10 5.70
N LEU A 555 -3.07 11.30 6.25
CA LEU A 555 -2.95 11.57 7.67
C LEU A 555 -4.30 11.99 8.24
N GLY A 556 -4.72 11.35 9.32
CA GLY A 556 -5.82 11.77 10.16
C GLY A 556 -5.39 12.85 11.15
N ALA A 557 -6.26 13.82 11.36
CA ALA A 557 -6.12 14.85 12.39
C ALA A 557 -6.77 14.35 13.68
N VAL A 558 -5.97 14.12 14.72
CA VAL A 558 -6.45 13.61 16.02
C VAL A 558 -5.98 14.53 17.13
N ARG A 559 -6.91 14.98 17.97
CA ARG A 559 -6.59 15.76 19.17
C ARG A 559 -6.31 14.84 20.35
N ILE A 560 -5.06 14.79 20.77
CA ILE A 560 -4.59 13.98 21.91
C ILE A 560 -4.13 14.94 23.01
N ASN A 561 -4.75 14.85 24.19
CA ASN A 561 -4.45 15.73 25.34
C ASN A 561 -4.50 17.24 24.98
N GLY A 562 -5.46 17.64 24.15
CA GLY A 562 -5.62 19.02 23.68
C GLY A 562 -4.74 19.43 22.50
N VAL A 563 -3.76 18.62 22.11
CA VAL A 563 -2.82 18.93 21.03
C VAL A 563 -3.20 18.18 19.76
N LEU A 564 -3.26 18.90 18.63
CA LEU A 564 -3.53 18.29 17.33
C LEU A 564 -2.30 17.51 16.84
N ARG A 565 -2.52 16.27 16.41
CA ARG A 565 -1.52 15.38 15.83
C ARG A 565 -1.99 14.91 14.47
N ALA A 566 -1.08 14.87 13.51
CA ALA A 566 -1.29 14.19 12.24
C ALA A 566 -0.78 12.74 12.41
N ILE A 567 -1.65 11.76 12.19
CA ILE A 567 -1.37 10.34 12.42
C ILE A 567 -1.77 9.56 11.16
N PRO A 568 -0.96 8.62 10.65
CA PRO A 568 -1.33 7.79 9.50
C PRO A 568 -2.70 7.15 9.69
N LEU A 569 -3.55 7.15 8.65
CA LEU A 569 -4.90 6.58 8.77
C LEU A 569 -4.89 5.11 9.18
N GLY A 570 -3.88 4.32 8.76
CA GLY A 570 -3.75 2.91 9.16
C GLY A 570 -3.42 2.67 10.62
N ASP A 571 -3.03 3.72 11.36
CA ASP A 571 -2.78 3.67 12.80
C ASP A 571 -4.00 4.08 13.62
N LEU A 572 -5.11 4.42 12.98
CA LEU A 572 -6.30 4.94 13.64
C LEU A 572 -7.46 3.97 13.58
N GLN A 573 -8.17 3.86 14.71
CA GLN A 573 -9.41 3.09 14.82
C GLN A 573 -10.47 3.88 15.57
N ARG A 574 -11.71 3.88 15.07
CA ARG A 574 -12.83 4.51 15.76
C ARG A 574 -13.37 3.62 16.88
N ILE A 575 -13.68 4.18 18.04
CA ILE A 575 -14.08 3.41 19.24
C ILE A 575 -15.55 2.96 19.15
N THR A 576 -16.38 3.75 18.48
CA THR A 576 -17.83 3.53 18.33
C THR A 576 -18.21 3.13 16.91
N ALA A 577 -19.12 2.16 16.81
CA ALA A 577 -19.69 1.66 15.56
C ALA A 577 -20.62 2.67 14.88
#